data_AF-A0A7V0WVG0-F1
#
_entry.id   AF-A0A7V0WVG0-F1
#
_cell.length_a   1.000
_cell.length_b   1.000
_cell.length_c   1.000
_cell.angle_alpha   90.00
_cell.angle_beta   90.00
_cell.angle_gamma   90.00
#
_symmetry.space_group_name_H-M   'P 1'
#
loop_
_entity.id
_entity.type
_entity.pdbx_description
1 polymer ?
#
loop_
_entity_poly.entity_id
_entity_poly.type
_entity_poly.pdbx_seq_one_letter_code
_entity_poly.pdbx_strand_id
1 'polypeptide(L)'
;MKNYKQVNIYLGWFIFLIAATVYLLTMESSASFWDCSERITAAYKLEVPHPPGAPFFMLMGRFFTLFAGDNVEYVSVMMNSMSALASAFTILFLFWSITHLARRLVVKIDEEPNFGQALAILGSGAIGALAYTFTDSFWFISVEAEAYATSSMFTALVFWAILKWENVADKPHANRWLVLITFVMGLSIGVHLLNLLTIPAIVFVYYFRKYKVTTWGIVGASGAAIALLGAVMYVIIPGIISLAAKFELLFVNAFKLPYNSGVIFFIVLAFSLLAFGLWYTTKKQRVLLHTLILGVAVISIGYSSYTMLVIRAQANPPMNQNSPSNVFALLHYLNREQYGDRPLVTGPYYNAPVVDSKDKQTYIRKNGRYEKTYLKTVYIHDERFKTFFPRMWSWRDNHIQEYKKWGKVNGRPVRIQNSMGETEVLRVPTFGENLRFFFSYQIGHMYWRPTKFHIKYRQYIWPIW
;
A
#
# COMPACT_ATOMS: atom_id res chain seq x y z
N MET A 1 14.41 -34.63 -14.71
CA MET A 1 14.72 -33.97 -15.98
C MET A 1 16.00 -33.19 -15.75
N LYS A 2 17.13 -33.71 -16.26
CA LYS A 2 18.39 -32.95 -16.26
C LYS A 2 18.10 -31.64 -17.00
N ASN A 3 18.30 -30.48 -16.34
CA ASN A 3 17.98 -29.12 -16.80
C ASN A 3 16.61 -28.51 -16.43
N TYR A 4 15.84 -29.10 -15.49
CA TYR A 4 14.57 -28.50 -15.01
C TYR A 4 14.70 -27.01 -14.65
N LYS A 5 15.76 -26.64 -13.91
CA LYS A 5 16.00 -25.25 -13.50
C LYS A 5 16.09 -24.27 -14.68
N GLN A 6 16.79 -24.66 -15.75
CA GLN A 6 16.93 -23.82 -16.94
C GLN A 6 15.61 -23.68 -17.68
N VAL A 7 14.90 -24.81 -17.89
CA VAL A 7 13.58 -24.81 -18.53
C VAL A 7 12.60 -23.94 -17.75
N ASN A 8 12.58 -24.02 -16.42
CA ASN A 8 11.73 -23.17 -15.59
C ASN A 8 12.05 -21.67 -15.73
N ILE A 9 13.32 -21.31 -15.88
CA ILE A 9 13.72 -19.91 -16.09
C ILE A 9 13.25 -19.43 -17.47
N TYR A 10 13.56 -20.18 -18.54
CA TYR A 10 13.20 -19.81 -19.90
C TYR A 10 11.69 -19.78 -20.11
N LEU A 11 10.96 -20.75 -19.57
CA LEU A 11 9.51 -20.77 -19.67
C LEU A 11 8.88 -19.58 -18.94
N GLY A 12 9.42 -19.17 -17.78
CA GLY A 12 8.99 -17.94 -17.13
C GLY A 12 9.11 -16.74 -18.06
N TRP A 13 10.28 -16.53 -18.66
CA TRP A 13 10.48 -15.43 -19.62
C TRP A 13 9.60 -15.54 -20.87
N PHE A 14 9.32 -16.75 -21.34
CA PHE A 14 8.36 -16.95 -22.43
C PHE A 14 6.94 -16.52 -22.03
N ILE A 15 6.49 -16.87 -20.81
CA ILE A 15 5.20 -16.44 -20.25
C ILE A 15 5.17 -14.91 -20.08
N PHE A 16 6.27 -14.30 -19.64
CA PHE A 16 6.43 -12.85 -19.61
C PHE A 16 6.21 -12.23 -21.00
N LEU A 17 6.84 -12.79 -22.04
CA LEU A 17 6.71 -12.28 -23.41
C LEU A 17 5.27 -12.37 -23.92
N ILE A 18 4.55 -13.45 -23.61
CA ILE A 18 3.12 -13.58 -23.93
C ILE A 18 2.32 -12.44 -23.25
N ALA A 19 2.48 -12.29 -21.93
CA ALA A 19 1.75 -11.26 -21.18
C ALA A 19 2.10 -9.84 -21.65
N ALA A 20 3.39 -9.54 -21.85
CA ALA A 20 3.84 -8.26 -22.37
C ALA A 20 3.26 -7.97 -23.75
N THR A 21 3.24 -8.94 -24.65
CA THR A 21 2.65 -8.78 -25.98
C THR A 21 1.16 -8.50 -25.90
N VAL A 22 0.41 -9.26 -25.11
CA VAL A 22 -1.03 -9.06 -24.92
C VAL A 22 -1.32 -7.66 -24.38
N TYR A 23 -0.64 -7.26 -23.30
CA TYR A 23 -0.91 -5.96 -22.67
C TYR A 23 -0.44 -4.79 -23.52
N LEU A 24 0.71 -4.88 -24.20
CA LEU A 24 1.17 -3.81 -25.10
C LEU A 24 0.29 -3.67 -26.35
N LEU A 25 -0.28 -4.76 -26.87
CA LEU A 25 -1.21 -4.70 -28.02
C LEU A 25 -2.59 -4.19 -27.64
N THR A 26 -2.96 -4.25 -26.36
CA THR A 26 -4.30 -3.88 -25.86
C THR A 26 -4.29 -2.70 -24.90
N MET A 27 -3.13 -2.06 -24.70
CA MET A 27 -3.03 -0.87 -23.87
C MET A 27 -3.83 0.28 -24.46
N GLU A 28 -4.33 1.15 -23.58
CA GLU A 28 -5.01 2.35 -24.02
C GLU A 28 -4.09 3.21 -24.90
N SER A 29 -4.62 3.69 -26.02
CA SER A 29 -3.86 4.53 -26.97
C SER A 29 -3.66 5.96 -26.44
N SER A 30 -4.42 6.35 -25.42
CA SER A 30 -4.40 7.68 -24.82
C SER A 30 -4.65 7.61 -23.31
N ALA A 31 -5.04 8.73 -22.69
CA ALA A 31 -5.36 8.75 -21.28
C ALA A 31 -6.74 8.09 -21.03
N SER A 32 -6.79 7.08 -20.16
CA SER A 32 -8.05 6.48 -19.72
C SER A 32 -8.77 7.35 -18.68
N PHE A 33 -10.00 6.93 -18.37
CA PHE A 33 -10.86 7.54 -17.35
C PHE A 33 -10.20 7.50 -15.95
N TRP A 34 -10.64 8.38 -15.04
CA TRP A 34 -10.18 8.46 -13.65
C TRP A 34 -8.75 9.02 -13.49
N ASP A 35 -7.99 8.47 -12.55
CA ASP A 35 -6.65 8.92 -12.12
C ASP A 35 -5.58 8.82 -13.22
N CYS A 36 -5.79 8.03 -14.27
CA CYS A 36 -4.78 7.76 -15.31
C CYS A 36 -4.29 9.05 -15.98
N SER A 37 -5.21 9.94 -16.37
CA SER A 37 -4.88 11.23 -17.00
C SER A 37 -4.05 12.15 -16.11
N GLU A 38 -4.43 12.25 -14.84
CA GLU A 38 -3.71 13.00 -13.82
C GLU A 38 -2.30 12.44 -13.63
N ARG A 39 -2.15 11.11 -13.55
CA ARG A 39 -0.87 10.44 -13.34
C ARG A 39 0.06 10.53 -14.54
N ILE A 40 -0.47 10.42 -15.76
CA ILE A 40 0.30 10.65 -16.99
C ILE A 40 0.86 12.08 -16.98
N THR A 41 0.01 13.07 -16.68
CA THR A 41 0.40 14.48 -16.62
C THR A 41 1.43 14.74 -15.52
N ALA A 42 1.17 14.24 -14.32
CA ALA A 42 2.06 14.34 -13.17
C ALA A 42 3.42 13.69 -13.44
N ALA A 43 3.46 12.50 -14.02
CA ALA A 43 4.71 11.83 -14.34
C ALA A 43 5.49 12.57 -15.43
N TYR A 44 4.81 13.01 -16.49
CA TYR A 44 5.45 13.71 -17.60
C TYR A 44 6.07 15.05 -17.17
N LYS A 45 5.37 15.87 -16.39
CA LYS A 45 5.85 17.20 -15.97
C LYS A 45 6.45 17.22 -14.56
N LEU A 46 6.56 16.06 -13.90
CA LEU A 46 6.94 15.92 -12.49
C LEU A 46 6.09 16.83 -11.59
N GLU A 47 4.77 16.72 -11.69
CA GLU A 47 3.84 17.51 -10.89
C GLU A 47 3.44 16.77 -9.60
N VAL A 48 2.57 17.38 -8.79
CA VAL A 48 2.11 16.78 -7.52
C VAL A 48 0.64 16.38 -7.66
N PRO A 49 0.35 15.07 -7.88
CA PRO A 49 -1.02 14.57 -8.01
C PRO A 49 -1.70 14.45 -6.65
N HIS A 50 -2.90 13.89 -6.62
CA HIS A 50 -3.65 13.70 -5.37
C HIS A 50 -2.90 12.79 -4.37
N PRO A 51 -3.10 13.01 -3.04
CA PRO A 51 -2.48 12.21 -2.01
C PRO A 51 -2.83 10.71 -2.04
N PRO A 52 -1.85 9.81 -1.83
CA PRO A 52 -0.51 10.06 -1.31
C PRO A 52 0.56 10.22 -2.42
N GLY A 53 0.18 10.54 -3.65
CA GLY A 53 1.09 11.04 -4.69
C GLY A 53 1.91 10.01 -5.49
N ALA A 54 2.09 8.80 -4.96
CA ALA A 54 2.84 7.71 -5.59
C ALA A 54 4.17 8.16 -6.25
N PRO A 55 5.07 8.84 -5.52
CA PRO A 55 6.23 9.53 -6.11
C PRO A 55 7.22 8.61 -6.84
N PHE A 56 7.41 7.38 -6.38
CA PHE A 56 8.28 6.44 -7.08
C PHE A 56 7.65 5.95 -8.39
N PHE A 57 6.33 5.74 -8.40
CA PHE A 57 5.59 5.47 -9.64
C PHE A 57 5.69 6.66 -10.62
N MET A 58 5.62 7.89 -10.12
CA MET A 58 5.83 9.10 -10.92
C MET A 58 7.26 9.19 -11.49
N LEU A 59 8.28 8.80 -10.73
CA LEU A 59 9.66 8.78 -11.21
C LEU A 59 9.88 7.71 -12.29
N MET A 60 9.32 6.51 -12.10
CA MET A 60 9.33 5.46 -13.13
C MET A 60 8.59 5.95 -14.39
N GLY A 61 7.42 6.56 -14.21
CA GLY A 61 6.63 7.13 -15.29
C GLY A 61 7.41 8.19 -16.05
N ARG A 62 8.06 9.12 -15.34
CA ARG A 62 8.91 10.14 -15.95
C ARG A 62 9.98 9.52 -16.83
N PHE A 63 10.67 8.48 -16.35
CA PHE A 63 11.66 7.74 -17.14
C PHE A 63 11.05 7.17 -18.44
N PHE A 64 9.88 6.55 -18.37
CA PHE A 64 9.20 6.03 -19.56
C PHE A 64 8.77 7.14 -20.53
N THR A 65 8.25 8.27 -20.03
CA THR A 65 7.84 9.37 -20.90
C THR A 65 8.99 10.03 -21.65
N LEU A 66 10.26 9.83 -21.25
CA LEU A 66 11.42 10.29 -22.02
C LEU A 66 11.52 9.60 -23.39
N PHE A 67 11.00 8.39 -23.54
CA PHE A 67 10.98 7.67 -24.82
C PHE A 67 9.98 8.24 -25.82
N ALA A 68 9.09 9.15 -25.40
CA ALA A 68 8.23 9.89 -26.31
C ALA A 68 9.00 10.95 -27.13
N GLY A 69 10.23 11.28 -26.73
CA GLY A 69 11.03 12.33 -27.35
C GLY A 69 10.31 13.68 -27.29
N ASP A 70 10.30 14.39 -28.43
CA ASP A 70 9.63 15.69 -28.56
C ASP A 70 8.14 15.56 -28.91
N ASN A 71 7.64 14.35 -29.19
CA ASN A 71 6.24 14.15 -29.55
C ASN A 71 5.39 13.84 -28.31
N VAL A 72 4.65 14.85 -27.86
CA VAL A 72 3.78 14.79 -26.69
C VAL A 72 2.64 13.77 -26.85
N GLU A 73 2.22 13.45 -28.07
CA GLU A 73 1.15 12.48 -28.33
C GLU A 73 1.53 11.07 -27.85
N TYR A 74 2.82 10.73 -27.82
CA TYR A 74 3.29 9.41 -27.36
C TYR A 74 3.47 9.31 -25.85
N VAL A 75 3.32 10.39 -25.08
CA VAL A 75 3.53 10.39 -23.61
C VAL A 75 2.58 9.39 -22.92
N SER A 76 1.30 9.41 -23.29
CA SER A 76 0.30 8.48 -22.73
C SER A 76 0.63 7.03 -23.07
N VAL A 77 1.04 6.76 -24.32
CA VAL A 77 1.44 5.42 -24.77
C VAL A 77 2.65 4.91 -24.00
N MET A 78 3.67 5.74 -23.78
CA MET A 78 4.86 5.34 -23.01
C MET A 78 4.52 5.05 -21.54
N MET A 79 3.60 5.82 -20.96
CA MET A 79 3.14 5.60 -19.59
C MET A 79 2.30 4.32 -19.47
N ASN A 80 1.37 4.08 -20.41
CA ASN A 80 0.58 2.84 -20.45
C ASN A 80 1.47 1.61 -20.71
N SER A 81 2.52 1.77 -21.53
CA SER A 81 3.53 0.73 -21.77
C SER A 81 4.26 0.33 -20.49
N MET A 82 4.56 1.29 -19.61
CA MET A 82 5.16 1.00 -18.30
C MET A 82 4.26 0.08 -17.46
N SER A 83 2.96 0.38 -17.40
CA SER A 83 1.99 -0.48 -16.70
C SER A 83 1.90 -1.87 -17.31
N ALA A 84 1.81 -1.95 -18.64
CA ALA A 84 1.77 -3.22 -19.37
C ALA A 84 2.99 -4.11 -19.06
N LEU A 85 4.19 -3.53 -19.07
CA LEU A 85 5.43 -4.24 -18.74
C LEU A 85 5.52 -4.61 -17.25
N ALA A 86 5.12 -3.73 -16.34
CA ALA A 86 5.08 -4.03 -14.91
C ALA A 86 4.11 -5.20 -14.62
N SER A 87 2.95 -5.22 -15.26
CA SER A 87 2.01 -6.32 -15.20
C SER A 87 2.57 -7.61 -15.81
N ALA A 88 3.28 -7.55 -16.94
CA ALA A 88 3.96 -8.73 -17.47
C ALA A 88 5.01 -9.30 -16.50
N PHE A 89 5.76 -8.45 -15.80
CA PHE A 89 6.66 -8.88 -14.71
C PHE A 89 5.90 -9.51 -13.54
N THR A 90 4.70 -9.02 -13.22
CA THR A 90 3.82 -9.68 -12.24
C THR A 90 3.54 -11.13 -12.64
N ILE A 91 3.19 -11.37 -13.91
CA ILE A 91 2.92 -12.72 -14.44
C ILE A 91 4.18 -13.60 -14.37
N LEU A 92 5.36 -13.05 -14.68
CA LEU A 92 6.65 -13.74 -14.55
C LEU A 92 6.90 -14.25 -13.13
N PHE A 93 6.78 -13.37 -12.14
CA PHE A 93 7.01 -13.72 -10.74
C PHE A 93 5.91 -14.63 -10.20
N LEU A 94 4.67 -14.49 -10.67
CA LEU A 94 3.57 -15.41 -10.35
C LEU A 94 3.88 -16.81 -10.86
N PHE A 95 4.31 -16.96 -12.13
CA PHE A 95 4.74 -18.23 -12.70
C PHE A 95 5.83 -18.89 -11.84
N TRP A 96 6.88 -18.14 -11.49
CA TRP A 96 7.96 -18.69 -10.66
C TRP A 96 7.54 -19.01 -9.22
N SER A 97 6.56 -18.28 -8.67
CA SER A 97 6.00 -18.58 -7.36
C SER A 97 5.17 -19.87 -7.37
N ILE A 98 4.29 -20.03 -8.38
CA ILE A 98 3.49 -21.25 -8.54
C ILE A 98 4.39 -22.46 -8.77
N THR A 99 5.38 -22.37 -9.65
CA THR A 99 6.30 -23.49 -9.93
C THR A 99 7.16 -23.84 -8.70
N HIS A 100 7.57 -22.87 -7.89
CA HIS A 100 8.24 -23.13 -6.62
C HIS A 100 7.33 -23.90 -5.65
N LEU A 101 6.10 -23.44 -5.45
CA LEU A 101 5.14 -24.08 -4.55
C LEU A 101 4.74 -25.48 -5.04
N ALA A 102 4.43 -25.63 -6.34
CA ALA A 102 4.09 -26.91 -6.93
C ALA A 102 5.24 -27.92 -6.84
N ARG A 103 6.49 -27.49 -7.07
CA ARG A 103 7.67 -28.36 -6.86
C ARG A 103 7.73 -28.87 -5.43
N ARG A 104 7.50 -28.00 -4.43
CA ARG A 104 7.54 -28.36 -3.01
C ARG A 104 6.52 -29.44 -2.64
N LEU A 105 5.39 -29.51 -3.35
CA LEU A 105 4.34 -30.51 -3.10
C LEU A 105 4.70 -31.89 -3.64
N VAL A 106 5.40 -31.97 -4.76
CA VAL A 106 5.58 -33.23 -5.51
C VAL A 106 7.02 -33.72 -5.60
N VAL A 107 8.01 -32.90 -5.17
CA VAL A 107 9.44 -33.22 -5.22
C VAL A 107 10.08 -32.88 -3.88
N LYS A 108 10.95 -33.77 -3.39
CA LYS A 108 11.79 -33.47 -2.23
C LYS A 108 12.84 -32.40 -2.58
N ILE A 109 13.28 -31.65 -1.57
CA ILE A 109 14.14 -30.46 -1.74
C ILE A 109 15.44 -30.77 -2.50
N ASP A 110 16.03 -31.94 -2.25
CA ASP A 110 17.33 -32.35 -2.82
C ASP A 110 17.22 -33.23 -4.08
N GLU A 111 16.00 -33.43 -4.58
CA GLU A 111 15.74 -34.26 -5.76
C GLU A 111 15.38 -33.40 -6.99
N GLU A 112 15.77 -33.90 -8.16
CA GLU A 112 15.34 -33.35 -9.45
C GLU A 112 14.02 -34.03 -9.87
N PRO A 113 13.00 -33.27 -10.31
CA PRO A 113 11.73 -33.85 -10.74
C PRO A 113 11.94 -34.80 -11.92
N ASN A 114 11.24 -35.93 -11.96
CA ASN A 114 11.15 -36.73 -13.18
C ASN A 114 10.38 -35.97 -14.29
N PHE A 115 10.29 -36.51 -15.51
CA PHE A 115 9.67 -35.80 -16.63
C PHE A 115 8.18 -35.47 -16.36
N GLY A 116 7.40 -36.43 -15.85
CA GLY A 116 5.98 -36.21 -15.53
C GLY A 116 5.78 -35.16 -14.44
N GLN A 117 6.59 -35.20 -13.37
CA GLN A 117 6.57 -34.18 -12.32
C GLN A 117 6.97 -32.81 -12.88
N ALA A 118 8.01 -32.73 -13.71
CA ALA A 118 8.44 -31.48 -14.33
C ALA A 118 7.30 -30.87 -15.19
N LEU A 119 6.62 -31.70 -15.99
CA LEU A 119 5.48 -31.27 -16.79
C LEU A 119 4.32 -30.79 -15.91
N ALA A 120 3.99 -31.51 -14.83
CA ALA A 120 2.94 -31.11 -13.91
C ALA A 120 3.27 -29.76 -13.22
N ILE A 121 4.51 -29.55 -12.80
CA ILE A 121 4.93 -28.31 -12.14
C ILE A 121 4.91 -27.13 -13.12
N LEU A 122 5.56 -27.28 -14.27
CA LEU A 122 5.64 -26.22 -15.30
C LEU A 122 4.27 -25.90 -15.89
N GLY A 123 3.47 -26.93 -16.16
CA GLY A 123 2.08 -26.79 -16.63
C GLY A 123 1.21 -26.07 -15.60
N SER A 124 1.31 -26.42 -14.31
CA SER A 124 0.59 -25.70 -13.24
C SER A 124 0.98 -24.22 -13.19
N GLY A 125 2.28 -23.93 -13.30
CA GLY A 125 2.80 -22.56 -13.38
C GLY A 125 2.25 -21.79 -14.57
N ALA A 126 2.32 -22.38 -15.76
CA ALA A 126 1.87 -21.75 -17.00
C ALA A 126 0.36 -21.50 -16.98
N ILE A 127 -0.44 -22.50 -16.64
CA ILE A 127 -1.91 -22.39 -16.57
C ILE A 127 -2.30 -21.34 -15.53
N GLY A 128 -1.75 -21.36 -14.32
CA GLY A 128 -2.11 -20.40 -13.28
C GLY A 128 -1.71 -18.96 -13.62
N ALA A 129 -0.50 -18.75 -14.17
CA ALA A 129 -0.03 -17.43 -14.56
C ALA A 129 -0.81 -16.87 -15.77
N LEU A 130 -1.05 -17.68 -16.80
CA LEU A 130 -1.83 -17.26 -17.97
C LEU A 130 -3.31 -17.09 -17.64
N ALA A 131 -3.90 -17.92 -16.79
CA ALA A 131 -5.27 -17.71 -16.32
C ALA A 131 -5.40 -16.34 -15.65
N TYR A 132 -4.44 -15.96 -14.78
CA TYR A 132 -4.42 -14.62 -14.17
C TYR A 132 -4.22 -13.50 -15.20
N THR A 133 -3.37 -13.75 -16.20
CA THR A 133 -3.09 -12.80 -17.29
C THR A 133 -4.38 -12.32 -17.96
N PHE A 134 -5.33 -13.24 -18.16
CA PHE A 134 -6.60 -12.99 -18.86
C PHE A 134 -7.78 -12.74 -17.92
N THR A 135 -7.56 -12.51 -16.62
CA THR A 135 -8.65 -12.08 -15.73
C THR A 135 -9.02 -10.62 -15.98
N ASP A 136 -10.33 -10.33 -16.04
CA ASP A 136 -10.85 -9.00 -16.37
C ASP A 136 -10.25 -7.89 -15.49
N SER A 137 -10.27 -8.08 -14.17
CA SER A 137 -9.75 -7.08 -13.22
C SER A 137 -8.24 -6.86 -13.33
N PHE A 138 -7.45 -7.92 -13.56
CA PHE A 138 -6.00 -7.75 -13.71
C PHE A 138 -5.64 -7.17 -15.08
N TRP A 139 -6.32 -7.61 -16.15
CA TRP A 139 -6.12 -7.06 -17.48
C TRP A 139 -6.43 -5.56 -17.49
N PHE A 140 -7.59 -5.15 -16.96
CA PHE A 140 -8.00 -3.75 -16.93
C PHE A 140 -6.95 -2.82 -16.31
N ILE A 141 -6.38 -3.18 -15.16
CA ILE A 141 -5.32 -2.37 -14.54
C ILE A 141 -3.96 -2.45 -15.27
N SER A 142 -3.76 -3.45 -16.13
CA SER A 142 -2.51 -3.68 -16.86
C SER A 142 -2.39 -2.84 -18.13
N VAL A 143 -3.51 -2.34 -18.65
CA VAL A 143 -3.59 -1.61 -19.92
C VAL A 143 -3.64 -0.09 -19.77
N GLU A 144 -3.59 0.42 -18.53
CA GLU A 144 -3.71 1.85 -18.21
C GLU A 144 -2.62 2.32 -17.25
N ALA A 145 -2.30 3.62 -17.28
CA ALA A 145 -1.28 4.30 -16.46
C ALA A 145 -1.64 4.40 -14.96
N GLU A 146 -1.81 3.25 -14.31
CA GLU A 146 -2.26 3.15 -12.92
C GLU A 146 -1.23 2.45 -12.02
N ALA A 147 -1.12 2.92 -10.76
CA ALA A 147 -0.12 2.44 -9.81
C ALA A 147 -0.36 1.00 -9.36
N TYR A 148 -1.57 0.46 -9.54
CA TYR A 148 -1.90 -0.93 -9.20
C TYR A 148 -1.10 -1.94 -10.04
N ALA A 149 -0.77 -1.66 -11.30
CA ALA A 149 0.08 -2.52 -12.11
C ALA A 149 1.48 -2.65 -11.50
N THR A 150 2.11 -1.51 -11.17
CA THR A 150 3.44 -1.48 -10.54
C THR A 150 3.41 -2.04 -9.11
N SER A 151 2.33 -1.81 -8.36
CA SER A 151 2.13 -2.39 -7.03
C SER A 151 2.02 -3.92 -7.09
N SER A 152 1.35 -4.45 -8.11
CA SER A 152 1.22 -5.89 -8.33
C SER A 152 2.57 -6.51 -8.67
N MET A 153 3.38 -5.83 -9.48
CA MET A 153 4.74 -6.25 -9.80
C MET A 153 5.60 -6.37 -8.54
N PHE A 154 5.59 -5.35 -7.69
CA PHE A 154 6.36 -5.38 -6.44
C PHE A 154 5.86 -6.44 -5.46
N THR A 155 4.54 -6.64 -5.40
CA THR A 155 3.92 -7.69 -4.58
C THR A 155 4.37 -9.07 -5.03
N ALA A 156 4.31 -9.35 -6.34
CA ALA A 156 4.74 -10.64 -6.89
C ALA A 156 6.25 -10.84 -6.75
N LEU A 157 7.07 -9.80 -6.97
CA LEU A 157 8.53 -9.83 -6.77
C LEU A 157 8.89 -10.14 -5.31
N VAL A 158 8.25 -9.47 -4.34
CA VAL A 158 8.51 -9.68 -2.91
C VAL A 158 8.11 -11.09 -2.49
N PHE A 159 6.93 -11.56 -2.91
CA PHE A 159 6.48 -12.90 -2.60
C PHE A 159 7.40 -13.97 -3.24
N TRP A 160 7.79 -13.80 -4.49
CA TRP A 160 8.78 -14.65 -5.14
C TRP A 160 10.13 -14.62 -4.41
N ALA A 161 10.61 -13.44 -4.00
CA ALA A 161 11.88 -13.27 -3.31
C ALA A 161 11.92 -14.00 -1.95
N ILE A 162 10.81 -14.05 -1.20
CA ILE A 162 10.78 -14.81 0.07
C ILE A 162 10.81 -16.32 -0.17
N LEU A 163 10.22 -16.81 -1.28
CA LEU A 163 10.37 -18.20 -1.70
C LEU A 163 11.82 -18.51 -2.16
N LYS A 164 12.51 -17.53 -2.76
CA LYS A 164 13.95 -17.64 -3.05
C LYS A 164 14.78 -17.70 -1.77
N TRP A 165 14.46 -16.88 -0.76
CA TRP A 165 15.08 -16.94 0.56
C TRP A 165 14.87 -18.30 1.22
N GLU A 166 13.65 -18.85 1.18
CA GLU A 166 13.29 -20.13 1.79
C GLU A 166 14.25 -21.26 1.33
N ASN A 167 14.54 -21.33 0.03
CA ASN A 167 15.44 -22.32 -0.57
C ASN A 167 16.90 -22.25 -0.05
N VAL A 168 17.32 -21.10 0.46
CA VAL A 168 18.70 -20.85 0.88
C VAL A 168 18.81 -20.43 2.34
N ALA A 169 17.73 -20.55 3.12
CA ALA A 169 17.62 -19.98 4.46
C ALA A 169 18.71 -20.45 5.44
N ASP A 170 19.31 -21.61 5.21
CA ASP A 170 20.36 -22.21 6.04
C ASP A 170 21.77 -22.01 5.46
N LYS A 171 21.89 -21.34 4.31
CA LYS A 171 23.17 -21.06 3.64
C LYS A 171 23.73 -19.69 4.09
N PRO A 172 25.06 -19.51 4.08
CA PRO A 172 25.66 -18.20 4.24
C PRO A 172 25.05 -17.17 3.27
N HIS A 173 24.94 -15.92 3.71
CA HIS A 173 24.39 -14.80 2.95
C HIS A 173 22.90 -14.90 2.56
N ALA A 174 22.12 -15.82 3.13
CA ALA A 174 20.68 -15.91 2.89
C ALA A 174 19.94 -14.58 3.12
N ASN A 175 20.37 -13.81 4.13
CA ASN A 175 19.75 -12.54 4.53
C ASN A 175 19.75 -11.47 3.43
N ARG A 176 20.56 -11.60 2.37
CA ARG A 176 20.51 -10.68 1.22
C ARG A 176 19.12 -10.61 0.58
N TRP A 177 18.37 -11.71 0.61
CA TRP A 177 16.99 -11.74 0.13
C TRP A 177 16.05 -10.96 1.03
N LEU A 178 16.24 -11.05 2.36
CA LEU A 178 15.46 -10.26 3.31
C LEU A 178 15.74 -8.76 3.13
N VAL A 179 17.01 -8.38 2.91
CA VAL A 179 17.40 -7.00 2.60
C VAL A 179 16.77 -6.53 1.28
N LEU A 180 16.81 -7.35 0.22
CA LEU A 180 16.14 -7.05 -1.06
C LEU A 180 14.63 -6.85 -0.86
N ILE A 181 13.97 -7.75 -0.13
CA ILE A 181 12.55 -7.65 0.20
C ILE A 181 12.26 -6.32 0.91
N THR A 182 13.03 -5.99 1.95
CA THR A 182 12.83 -4.73 2.70
C THR A 182 13.05 -3.50 1.83
N PHE A 183 14.05 -3.52 0.93
CA PHE A 183 14.30 -2.43 -0.01
C PHE A 183 13.14 -2.25 -1.00
N VAL A 184 12.69 -3.34 -1.62
CA VAL A 184 11.57 -3.34 -2.58
C VAL A 184 10.27 -2.90 -1.89
N MET A 185 10.04 -3.34 -0.66
CA MET A 185 8.91 -2.87 0.15
C MET A 185 9.00 -1.36 0.40
N GLY A 186 10.19 -0.84 0.71
CA GLY A 186 10.42 0.61 0.87
C GLY A 186 10.10 1.41 -0.39
N LEU A 187 10.58 0.96 -1.57
CA LEU A 187 10.24 1.57 -2.86
C LEU A 187 8.74 1.53 -3.12
N SER A 188 8.11 0.39 -2.82
CA SER A 188 6.68 0.22 -3.02
C SER A 188 5.82 1.15 -2.17
N ILE A 189 6.30 1.65 -1.02
CA ILE A 189 5.58 2.69 -0.27
C ILE A 189 5.40 3.93 -1.15
N GLY A 190 6.40 4.29 -1.96
CA GLY A 190 6.33 5.35 -2.97
C GLY A 190 5.51 5.00 -4.22
N VAL A 191 4.89 3.82 -4.30
CA VAL A 191 3.96 3.42 -5.37
C VAL A 191 2.56 3.26 -4.79
N HIS A 192 2.40 2.30 -3.89
CA HIS A 192 1.16 1.99 -3.21
C HIS A 192 1.44 1.17 -1.94
N LEU A 193 0.68 1.42 -0.87
CA LEU A 193 0.82 0.72 0.43
C LEU A 193 0.38 -0.76 0.41
N LEU A 194 -0.18 -1.24 -0.70
CA LEU A 194 -0.78 -2.59 -0.79
C LEU A 194 0.28 -3.68 -0.65
N ASN A 195 1.50 -3.44 -1.10
CA ASN A 195 2.58 -4.40 -0.97
C ASN A 195 2.91 -4.74 0.49
N LEU A 196 2.57 -3.87 1.47
CA LEU A 196 2.73 -4.18 2.89
C LEU A 196 1.88 -5.39 3.32
N LEU A 197 0.84 -5.75 2.57
CA LEU A 197 0.03 -6.95 2.80
C LEU A 197 0.78 -8.25 2.50
N THR A 198 2.00 -8.19 1.95
CA THR A 198 2.89 -9.35 1.85
C THR A 198 3.56 -9.71 3.18
N ILE A 199 3.57 -8.81 4.17
CA ILE A 199 4.21 -9.03 5.48
C ILE A 199 3.70 -10.31 6.15
N PRO A 200 2.38 -10.57 6.28
CA PRO A 200 1.89 -11.82 6.84
C PRO A 200 2.45 -13.05 6.13
N ALA A 201 2.44 -13.06 4.80
CA ALA A 201 3.00 -14.17 4.03
C ALA A 201 4.50 -14.36 4.29
N ILE A 202 5.27 -13.29 4.33
CA ILE A 202 6.71 -13.33 4.64
C ILE A 202 6.96 -13.90 6.04
N VAL A 203 6.20 -13.44 7.04
CA VAL A 203 6.29 -13.92 8.42
C VAL A 203 5.99 -15.41 8.49
N PHE A 204 4.96 -15.88 7.79
CA PHE A 204 4.63 -17.31 7.76
C PHE A 204 5.68 -18.14 7.02
N VAL A 205 6.19 -17.70 5.86
CA VAL A 205 7.27 -18.41 5.16
C VAL A 205 8.53 -18.47 6.04
N TYR A 206 8.86 -17.38 6.74
CA TYR A 206 9.96 -17.36 7.69
C TYR A 206 9.74 -18.34 8.85
N TYR A 207 8.55 -18.29 9.47
CA TYR A 207 8.19 -19.15 10.59
C TYR A 207 8.23 -20.63 10.21
N PHE A 208 7.57 -21.01 9.12
CA PHE A 208 7.54 -22.39 8.62
C PHE A 208 8.91 -22.91 8.22
N ARG A 209 9.83 -22.02 7.82
CA ARG A 209 11.19 -22.42 7.45
C ARG A 209 12.13 -22.56 8.64
N LYS A 210 12.00 -21.73 9.68
CA LYS A 210 12.95 -21.66 10.80
C LYS A 210 12.49 -22.35 12.08
N TYR A 211 11.20 -22.62 12.23
CA TYR A 211 10.65 -23.16 13.46
C TYR A 211 9.74 -24.36 13.18
N LYS A 212 9.60 -25.22 14.20
CA LYS A 212 8.63 -26.33 14.15
C LYS A 212 7.21 -25.76 14.24
N VAL A 213 6.33 -26.23 13.37
CA VAL A 213 4.95 -25.75 13.29
C VAL A 213 4.15 -26.27 14.49
N THR A 214 3.66 -25.35 15.31
CA THR A 214 2.72 -25.60 16.41
C THR A 214 1.54 -24.62 16.34
N THR A 215 0.40 -24.96 16.95
CA THR A 215 -0.77 -24.08 17.02
C THR A 215 -0.44 -22.73 17.64
N TRP A 216 0.30 -22.73 18.76
CA TRP A 216 0.73 -21.51 19.43
C TRP A 216 1.74 -20.69 18.63
N GLY A 217 2.62 -21.35 17.86
CA GLY A 217 3.50 -20.62 16.95
C GLY A 217 2.77 -20.03 15.74
N ILE A 218 1.68 -20.64 15.26
CA ILE A 218 0.80 -20.03 14.24
C ILE A 218 0.08 -18.79 14.80
N VAL A 219 -0.42 -18.87 16.05
CA VAL A 219 -1.02 -17.72 16.74
C VAL A 219 0.02 -16.62 16.96
N GLY A 220 1.22 -16.97 17.41
CA GLY A 220 2.34 -16.05 17.58
C GLY A 220 2.78 -15.40 16.26
N ALA A 221 2.88 -16.16 15.17
CA ALA A 221 3.20 -15.65 13.84
C ALA A 221 2.12 -14.70 13.31
N SER A 222 0.83 -15.01 13.53
CA SER A 222 -0.28 -14.12 13.21
C SER A 222 -0.18 -12.79 13.98
N GLY A 223 0.08 -12.86 15.28
CA GLY A 223 0.29 -11.68 16.13
C GLY A 223 1.48 -10.84 15.66
N ALA A 224 2.61 -11.49 15.34
CA ALA A 224 3.80 -10.82 14.82
C ALA A 224 3.55 -10.17 13.45
N ALA A 225 2.80 -10.81 12.56
CA ALA A 225 2.43 -10.26 11.26
C ALA A 225 1.57 -8.98 11.41
N ILE A 226 0.54 -9.03 12.27
CA ILE A 226 -0.31 -7.86 12.56
C ILE A 226 0.52 -6.74 13.21
N ALA A 227 1.38 -7.08 14.18
CA ALA A 227 2.23 -6.12 14.86
C ALA A 227 3.23 -5.45 13.89
N LEU A 228 3.88 -6.22 13.01
CA LEU A 228 4.81 -5.69 12.02
C LEU A 228 4.09 -4.80 10.99
N LEU A 229 2.94 -5.24 10.47
CA LEU A 229 2.14 -4.44 9.56
C LEU A 229 1.70 -3.12 10.22
N GLY A 230 1.17 -3.19 11.44
CA GLY A 230 0.77 -2.02 12.22
C GLY A 230 1.92 -1.08 12.55
N ALA A 231 3.09 -1.64 12.91
CA ALA A 231 4.30 -0.85 13.17
C ALA A 231 4.74 -0.09 11.91
N VAL A 232 4.79 -0.75 10.75
CA VAL A 232 5.17 -0.06 9.50
C VAL A 232 4.15 1.03 9.13
N MET A 233 2.85 0.69 9.14
CA MET A 233 1.78 1.60 8.69
C MET A 233 1.54 2.79 9.62
N TYR A 234 1.52 2.58 10.93
CA TYR A 234 1.09 3.59 11.90
C TYR A 234 2.23 4.19 12.73
N VAL A 235 3.41 3.55 12.77
CA VAL A 235 4.56 4.03 13.54
C VAL A 235 5.68 4.50 12.62
N ILE A 236 6.18 3.66 11.72
CA ILE A 236 7.36 4.00 10.92
C ILE A 236 7.04 5.09 9.90
N ILE A 237 6.06 4.87 9.02
CA ILE A 237 5.74 5.80 7.92
C ILE A 237 5.36 7.20 8.45
N PRO A 238 4.31 7.36 9.28
CA PRO A 238 3.94 8.68 9.79
C PRO A 238 4.88 9.19 10.88
N GLY A 239 5.50 8.30 11.68
CA GLY A 239 6.34 8.69 12.81
C GLY A 239 7.67 9.30 12.39
N ILE A 240 8.30 8.84 11.31
CA ILE A 240 9.52 9.46 10.78
C ILE A 240 9.25 10.91 10.38
N ILE A 241 8.16 11.16 9.66
CA ILE A 241 7.78 12.52 9.22
C ILE A 241 7.35 13.38 10.41
N SER A 242 6.60 12.82 11.37
CA SER A 242 6.23 13.51 12.61
C SER A 242 7.45 13.91 13.43
N LEU A 243 8.46 13.05 13.53
CA LEU A 243 9.71 13.36 14.24
C LEU A 243 10.49 14.45 13.51
N ALA A 244 10.62 14.37 12.19
CA ALA A 244 11.22 15.43 11.38
C ALA A 244 10.51 16.78 11.58
N ALA A 245 9.17 16.78 11.66
CA ALA A 245 8.37 17.98 11.92
C ALA A 245 8.63 18.57 13.32
N LYS A 246 8.86 17.74 14.34
CA LYS A 246 9.23 18.21 15.69
C LYS A 246 10.62 18.84 15.71
N PHE A 247 11.60 18.25 15.03
CA PHE A 247 12.93 18.84 14.86
C PHE A 247 12.85 20.18 14.12
N GLU A 248 12.06 20.24 13.04
CA GLU A 248 11.83 21.47 12.29
C GLU A 248 11.26 22.58 13.18
N LEU A 249 10.23 22.27 13.98
CA LEU A 249 9.65 23.24 14.91
C LEU A 249 10.66 23.71 15.95
N LEU A 250 11.44 22.79 16.53
CA LEU A 250 12.46 23.11 17.53
C LEU A 250 13.52 24.06 16.95
N PHE A 251 14.08 23.73 15.80
CA PHE A 251 15.20 24.49 15.22
C PHE A 251 14.74 25.86 14.73
N VAL A 252 13.58 25.93 14.05
CA VAL A 252 13.09 27.19 13.48
C VAL A 252 12.48 28.09 14.55
N ASN A 253 11.67 27.57 15.47
CA ASN A 253 10.98 28.41 16.43
C ASN A 253 11.79 28.65 17.72
N ALA A 254 12.46 27.61 18.27
CA ALA A 254 13.21 27.76 19.51
C ALA A 254 14.62 28.30 19.26
N PHE A 255 15.37 27.71 18.31
CA PHE A 255 16.74 28.16 17.98
C PHE A 255 16.79 29.30 16.97
N LYS A 256 15.64 29.75 16.47
CA LYS A 256 15.51 30.88 15.55
C LYS A 256 16.25 30.71 14.21
N LEU A 257 16.55 29.47 13.81
CA LEU A 257 17.26 29.14 12.57
C LEU A 257 16.35 29.28 11.33
N PRO A 258 16.92 29.31 10.11
CA PRO A 258 16.15 29.31 8.86
C PRO A 258 15.30 28.05 8.67
N TYR A 259 14.26 28.14 7.83
CA TYR A 259 13.42 26.99 7.46
C TYR A 259 14.24 25.81 6.93
N ASN A 260 13.71 24.60 7.13
CA ASN A 260 14.30 23.31 6.80
C ASN A 260 15.55 22.93 7.61
N SER A 261 16.08 23.80 8.48
CA SER A 261 17.26 23.51 9.29
C SER A 261 17.07 22.29 10.19
N GLY A 262 15.89 22.14 10.81
CA GLY A 262 15.58 20.99 11.67
C GLY A 262 15.36 19.72 10.87
N VAL A 263 14.70 19.79 9.70
CA VAL A 263 14.58 18.62 8.80
C VAL A 263 15.95 18.15 8.32
N ILE A 264 16.82 19.05 7.87
CA ILE A 264 18.18 18.71 7.40
C ILE A 264 18.98 18.07 8.53
N PHE A 265 18.96 18.67 9.72
CA PHE A 265 19.62 18.10 10.90
C PHE A 265 19.09 16.69 11.21
N PHE A 266 17.77 16.50 11.19
CA PHE A 266 17.15 15.20 11.42
C PHE A 266 17.61 14.15 10.40
N ILE A 267 17.66 14.50 9.11
CA ILE A 267 18.14 13.61 8.05
C ILE A 267 19.60 13.20 8.32
N VAL A 268 20.49 14.17 8.56
CA VAL A 268 21.91 13.92 8.84
C VAL A 268 22.08 13.06 10.09
N LEU A 269 21.34 13.36 11.16
CA LEU A 269 21.35 12.58 12.39
C LEU A 269 20.88 11.14 12.15
N ALA A 270 19.77 10.95 11.45
CA ALA A 270 19.23 9.63 11.14
C ALA A 270 20.23 8.79 10.33
N PHE A 271 20.81 9.34 9.26
CA PHE A 271 21.85 8.66 8.48
C PHE A 271 23.11 8.37 9.30
N SER A 272 23.54 9.30 10.15
CA SER A 272 24.71 9.11 11.02
C SER A 272 24.47 7.98 12.04
N LEU A 273 23.29 7.92 12.65
CA LEU A 273 22.91 6.86 13.58
C LEU A 273 22.80 5.50 12.88
N LEU A 274 22.25 5.45 11.67
CA LEU A 274 22.20 4.24 10.87
C LEU A 274 23.60 3.76 10.49
N ALA A 275 24.46 4.64 9.98
CA ALA A 275 25.84 4.33 9.62
C ALA A 275 26.65 3.85 10.84
N PHE A 276 26.55 4.54 11.96
CA PHE A 276 27.17 4.13 13.22
C PHE A 276 26.64 2.78 13.70
N GLY A 277 25.33 2.56 13.65
CA GLY A 277 24.70 1.30 14.03
C GLY A 277 25.16 0.13 13.16
N LEU A 278 25.27 0.32 11.86
CA LEU A 278 25.81 -0.67 10.92
C LEU A 278 27.28 -0.99 11.23
N TRP A 279 28.12 0.04 11.36
CA TRP A 279 29.53 -0.12 11.73
C TRP A 279 29.70 -0.86 13.07
N TYR A 280 28.95 -0.44 14.09
CA TYR A 280 29.00 -1.03 15.43
C TYR A 280 28.56 -2.49 15.43
N THR A 281 27.47 -2.82 14.74
CA THR A 281 26.95 -4.19 14.67
C THR A 281 27.86 -5.12 13.86
N THR A 282 28.53 -4.62 12.82
CA THR A 282 29.58 -5.34 12.10
C THR A 282 30.77 -5.62 13.02
N LYS A 283 31.26 -4.62 13.75
CA LYS A 283 32.38 -4.79 14.70
C LYS A 283 32.06 -5.79 15.81
N LYS A 284 30.82 -5.80 16.31
CA LYS A 284 30.35 -6.71 17.37
C LYS A 284 29.78 -8.04 16.85
N GLN A 285 29.81 -8.29 15.54
CA GLN A 285 29.31 -9.52 14.91
C GLN A 285 27.85 -9.87 15.27
N ARG A 286 27.00 -8.84 15.49
CA ARG A 286 25.59 -9.03 15.86
C ARG A 286 24.72 -9.13 14.60
N VAL A 287 24.68 -10.31 13.98
CA VAL A 287 24.03 -10.55 12.67
C VAL A 287 22.56 -10.12 12.61
N LEU A 288 21.75 -10.49 13.62
CA LEU A 288 20.33 -10.13 13.65
C LEU A 288 20.14 -8.61 13.71
N LEU A 289 20.81 -7.95 14.65
CA LEU A 289 20.72 -6.51 14.82
C LEU A 289 21.25 -5.77 13.58
N HIS A 290 22.34 -6.25 12.98
CA HIS A 290 22.87 -5.71 11.73
C HIS A 290 21.82 -5.78 10.60
N THR A 291 21.17 -6.94 10.44
CA THR A 291 20.15 -7.15 9.41
C THR A 291 18.93 -6.23 9.63
N LEU A 292 18.53 -6.04 10.89
CA LEU A 292 17.43 -5.13 11.24
C LEU A 292 17.77 -3.67 10.93
N ILE A 293 18.95 -3.19 11.34
CA ILE A 293 19.39 -1.81 11.05
C ILE A 293 19.56 -1.61 9.54
N LEU A 294 20.11 -2.59 8.82
CA LEU A 294 20.22 -2.54 7.37
C LEU A 294 18.85 -2.51 6.69
N GLY A 295 17.88 -3.27 7.20
CA GLY A 295 16.48 -3.20 6.77
C GLY A 295 15.90 -1.80 6.93
N VAL A 296 16.09 -1.16 8.09
CA VAL A 296 15.67 0.23 8.32
C VAL A 296 16.39 1.19 7.37
N ALA A 297 17.67 0.99 7.10
CA ALA A 297 18.40 1.85 6.16
C ALA A 297 17.82 1.75 4.74
N VAL A 298 17.63 0.53 4.21
CA VAL A 298 17.13 0.35 2.83
C VAL A 298 15.66 0.73 2.67
N ILE A 299 14.81 0.55 3.70
CA ILE A 299 13.43 1.03 3.64
C ILE A 299 13.38 2.56 3.62
N SER A 300 14.26 3.23 4.40
CA SER A 300 14.39 4.69 4.38
C SER A 300 14.88 5.21 3.02
N ILE A 301 15.80 4.49 2.36
CA ILE A 301 16.22 4.81 0.99
C ILE A 301 15.02 4.73 0.04
N GLY A 302 14.21 3.68 0.10
CA GLY A 302 13.02 3.58 -0.76
C GLY A 302 11.97 4.68 -0.47
N TYR A 303 11.75 4.96 0.81
CA TYR A 303 10.83 6.01 1.27
C TYR A 303 11.29 7.43 0.91
N SER A 304 12.59 7.63 0.66
CA SER A 304 13.14 8.94 0.27
C SER A 304 12.55 9.51 -1.03
N SER A 305 11.93 8.68 -1.87
CA SER A 305 11.18 9.10 -3.05
C SER A 305 10.12 10.18 -2.76
N TYR A 306 9.54 10.20 -1.54
CA TYR A 306 8.60 11.25 -1.10
C TYR A 306 9.20 12.66 -1.04
N THR A 307 10.52 12.78 -0.96
CA THR A 307 11.21 14.07 -1.04
C THR A 307 10.92 14.77 -2.37
N MET A 308 10.69 14.00 -3.45
CA MET A 308 10.33 14.54 -4.76
C MET A 308 9.07 15.42 -4.67
N LEU A 309 8.03 14.98 -3.94
CA LEU A 309 6.80 15.76 -3.78
C LEU A 309 7.05 17.10 -3.09
N VAL A 310 7.92 17.14 -2.07
CA VAL A 310 8.25 18.37 -1.36
C VAL A 310 9.00 19.34 -2.27
N ILE A 311 10.01 18.84 -3.00
CA ILE A 311 10.81 19.64 -3.94
C ILE A 311 9.91 20.22 -5.03
N ARG A 312 9.04 19.39 -5.63
CA ARG A 312 8.13 19.84 -6.68
C ARG A 312 7.07 20.78 -6.13
N ALA A 313 6.48 20.51 -4.98
CA ALA A 313 5.51 21.43 -4.37
C ALA A 313 6.11 22.81 -4.04
N GLN A 314 7.42 22.89 -3.70
CA GLN A 314 8.12 24.17 -3.52
C GLN A 314 8.36 24.92 -4.83
N ALA A 315 8.57 24.20 -5.94
CA ALA A 315 8.66 24.79 -7.28
C ALA A 315 7.29 25.27 -7.82
N ASN A 316 6.20 24.95 -7.12
CA ASN A 316 4.84 25.38 -7.41
C ASN A 316 4.36 25.08 -8.86
N PRO A 317 4.35 23.80 -9.28
CA PRO A 317 3.88 23.40 -10.61
C PRO A 317 2.37 23.69 -10.77
N PRO A 318 1.87 23.72 -12.03
CA PRO A 318 0.44 23.92 -12.30
C PRO A 318 -0.47 22.94 -11.55
N MET A 319 -0.14 21.64 -11.55
CA MET A 319 -0.78 20.67 -10.67
C MET A 319 0.01 20.50 -9.38
N ASN A 320 -0.47 21.13 -8.30
CA ASN A 320 0.14 21.10 -6.99
C ASN A 320 -0.86 20.73 -5.88
N GLN A 321 -1.49 19.57 -6.00
CA GLN A 321 -2.59 19.20 -5.10
C GLN A 321 -2.13 19.13 -3.65
N ASN A 322 -2.89 19.77 -2.76
CA ASN A 322 -2.60 19.94 -1.32
C ASN A 322 -1.25 20.63 -0.98
N SER A 323 -0.43 20.98 -1.99
CA SER A 323 0.82 21.72 -1.88
C SER A 323 1.72 21.28 -0.71
N PRO A 324 2.25 20.04 -0.69
CA PRO A 324 3.09 19.49 0.37
C PRO A 324 4.52 20.08 0.42
N SER A 325 4.63 21.42 0.42
CA SER A 325 5.87 22.20 0.27
C SER A 325 6.78 22.22 1.51
N ASN A 326 6.33 21.64 2.63
CA ASN A 326 7.07 21.55 3.87
C ASN A 326 6.70 20.27 4.65
N VAL A 327 7.45 19.94 5.70
CA VAL A 327 7.28 18.69 6.45
C VAL A 327 5.90 18.54 7.12
N PHE A 328 5.27 19.63 7.55
CA PHE A 328 3.91 19.58 8.12
C PHE A 328 2.87 19.33 7.01
N ALA A 329 2.97 20.07 5.90
CA ALA A 329 2.11 19.86 4.74
C ALA A 329 2.25 18.43 4.15
N LEU A 330 3.49 17.92 4.08
CA LEU A 330 3.75 16.52 3.69
C LEU A 330 3.12 15.53 4.66
N LEU A 331 3.16 15.78 5.98
CA LEU A 331 2.53 14.91 6.97
C LEU A 331 1.01 14.81 6.73
N HIS A 332 0.34 15.94 6.45
CA HIS A 332 -1.09 15.96 6.14
C HIS A 332 -1.42 15.28 4.82
N TYR A 333 -0.57 15.50 3.82
CA TYR A 333 -0.66 14.85 2.52
C TYR A 333 -0.60 13.32 2.67
N LEU A 334 0.42 12.80 3.37
CA LEU A 334 0.59 11.37 3.63
C LEU A 334 -0.56 10.76 4.45
N ASN A 335 -1.01 11.49 5.47
CA ASN A 335 -2.12 11.06 6.32
C ASN A 335 -3.48 11.19 5.65
N ARG A 336 -3.55 11.73 4.42
CA ARG A 336 -4.78 11.85 3.64
C ARG A 336 -5.88 12.59 4.39
N GLU A 337 -5.50 13.61 5.17
CA GLU A 337 -6.41 14.25 6.11
C GLU A 337 -7.62 14.91 5.45
N GLN A 338 -7.52 15.22 4.15
CA GLN A 338 -8.59 15.78 3.34
C GLN A 338 -9.79 14.84 3.12
N TYR A 339 -9.60 13.52 3.21
CA TYR A 339 -10.69 12.55 2.94
C TYR A 339 -11.55 12.27 4.18
N GLY A 340 -11.26 12.91 5.31
CA GLY A 340 -11.96 12.69 6.58
C GLY A 340 -11.50 11.44 7.32
N ASP A 341 -12.12 11.19 8.47
CA ASP A 341 -11.75 10.09 9.35
C ASP A 341 -12.56 8.82 9.04
N ARG A 342 -11.90 7.66 9.07
CA ARG A 342 -12.51 6.35 8.86
C ARG A 342 -12.33 5.51 10.12
N PRO A 343 -13.30 5.44 11.03
CA PRO A 343 -13.13 4.73 12.29
C PRO A 343 -13.06 3.22 12.06
N LEU A 344 -11.87 2.63 12.25
CA LEU A 344 -11.66 1.19 12.05
C LEU A 344 -11.92 0.38 13.33
N VAL A 345 -11.47 0.89 14.48
CA VAL A 345 -11.53 0.18 15.77
C VAL A 345 -12.69 0.66 16.62
N THR A 346 -12.84 1.97 16.79
CA THR A 346 -13.90 2.58 17.60
C THR A 346 -14.37 3.85 16.92
N GLY A 347 -15.68 4.12 16.98
CA GLY A 347 -16.23 5.35 16.42
C GLY A 347 -17.76 5.41 16.47
N PRO A 348 -18.32 6.55 16.04
CA PRO A 348 -19.77 6.79 16.05
C PRO A 348 -20.49 6.01 14.95
N TYR A 349 -21.79 5.75 15.17
CA TYR A 349 -22.72 5.44 14.09
C TYR A 349 -23.10 6.69 13.29
N TYR A 350 -23.65 6.49 12.09
CA TYR A 350 -24.05 7.54 11.15
C TYR A 350 -25.05 8.56 11.69
N ASN A 351 -25.78 8.24 12.77
CA ASN A 351 -26.77 9.11 13.39
C ASN A 351 -26.34 9.64 14.76
N ALA A 352 -25.04 9.63 15.07
CA ALA A 352 -24.55 10.12 16.34
C ALA A 352 -24.61 11.66 16.40
N PRO A 353 -25.35 12.27 17.34
CA PRO A 353 -25.38 13.72 17.44
C PRO A 353 -23.99 14.27 17.82
N VAL A 354 -23.67 15.43 17.27
CA VAL A 354 -22.46 16.19 17.64
C VAL A 354 -22.74 16.90 18.96
N VAL A 355 -21.92 16.66 19.98
CA VAL A 355 -22.02 17.27 21.30
C VAL A 355 -21.06 18.44 21.44
N ASP A 356 -19.89 18.32 20.83
CA ASP A 356 -18.84 19.35 20.87
C ASP A 356 -17.98 19.25 19.60
N SER A 357 -17.09 20.20 19.40
CA SER A 357 -16.15 20.17 18.30
C SER A 357 -14.80 20.75 18.72
N LYS A 358 -13.72 20.15 18.23
CA LYS A 358 -12.36 20.60 18.51
C LYS A 358 -11.63 20.91 17.23
N ASP A 359 -11.02 22.10 17.18
CA ASP A 359 -10.15 22.46 16.07
C ASP A 359 -8.82 21.71 16.16
N LYS A 360 -8.57 20.90 15.14
CA LYS A 360 -7.24 20.33 14.88
C LYS A 360 -6.39 21.43 14.24
N GLN A 361 -5.22 21.67 14.82
CA GLN A 361 -4.28 22.68 14.36
C GLN A 361 -3.11 22.04 13.61
N THR A 362 -2.52 22.82 12.71
CA THR A 362 -1.23 22.54 12.06
C THR A 362 -0.32 23.77 12.13
N TYR A 363 0.86 23.69 11.51
CA TYR A 363 1.84 24.75 11.40
C TYR A 363 2.01 25.18 9.95
N ILE A 364 2.00 26.49 9.72
CA ILE A 364 2.31 27.11 8.43
C ILE A 364 3.51 28.04 8.55
N ARG A 365 4.23 28.23 7.44
CA ARG A 365 5.34 29.18 7.37
C ARG A 365 4.80 30.60 7.31
N LYS A 366 5.17 31.44 8.28
CA LYS A 366 4.85 32.86 8.32
C LYS A 366 5.96 33.63 9.03
N ASN A 367 6.39 34.76 8.44
CA ASN A 367 7.39 35.66 9.03
C ASN A 367 8.68 34.96 9.50
N GLY A 368 9.18 33.96 8.76
CA GLY A 368 10.40 33.22 9.12
C GLY A 368 10.23 32.20 10.25
N ARG A 369 9.01 31.98 10.76
CA ARG A 369 8.66 31.00 11.79
C ARG A 369 7.51 30.11 11.37
N TYR A 370 7.23 29.08 12.17
CA TYR A 370 6.02 28.28 12.05
C TYR A 370 4.95 28.78 13.01
N GLU A 371 3.82 29.24 12.48
CA GLU A 371 2.67 29.68 13.27
C GLU A 371 1.58 28.61 13.25
N LYS A 372 0.89 28.43 14.38
CA LYS A 372 -0.25 27.52 14.45
C LYS A 372 -1.40 28.07 13.61
N THR A 373 -2.01 27.21 12.81
CA THR A 373 -3.22 27.52 12.04
C THR A 373 -4.24 26.40 12.17
N TYR A 374 -5.50 26.74 11.88
CA TYR A 374 -6.58 25.76 11.75
C TYR A 374 -6.30 24.79 10.59
N LEU A 375 -6.58 23.50 10.81
CA LEU A 375 -6.49 22.45 9.80
C LEU A 375 -7.87 21.86 9.48
N LYS A 376 -8.56 21.34 10.49
CA LYS A 376 -9.93 20.83 10.39
C LYS A 376 -10.62 20.80 11.74
N THR A 377 -11.93 20.98 11.76
CA THR A 377 -12.76 20.72 12.93
C THR A 377 -12.99 19.21 13.07
N VAL A 378 -12.73 18.68 14.26
CA VAL A 378 -13.02 17.29 14.64
C VAL A 378 -14.25 17.30 15.52
N TYR A 379 -15.32 16.68 15.05
CA TYR A 379 -16.58 16.59 15.79
C TYR A 379 -16.50 15.53 16.88
N ILE A 380 -16.93 15.91 18.09
CA ILE A 380 -17.06 15.03 19.25
C ILE A 380 -18.52 14.60 19.30
N HIS A 381 -18.74 13.31 19.08
CA HIS A 381 -20.07 12.72 19.08
C HIS A 381 -20.42 12.12 20.44
N ASP A 382 -21.72 12.06 20.73
CA ASP A 382 -22.27 11.45 21.93
C ASP A 382 -21.76 10.00 22.09
N GLU A 383 -21.16 9.72 23.25
CA GLU A 383 -20.59 8.41 23.59
C GLU A 383 -21.63 7.28 23.50
N ARG A 384 -22.92 7.57 23.73
CA ARG A 384 -24.02 6.60 23.64
C ARG A 384 -24.25 6.07 22.22
N PHE A 385 -23.70 6.73 21.21
CA PHE A 385 -23.81 6.37 19.80
C PHE A 385 -22.51 5.78 19.24
N LYS A 386 -21.48 5.60 20.07
CA LYS A 386 -20.23 4.96 19.67
C LYS A 386 -20.30 3.45 19.84
N THR A 387 -19.55 2.75 19.01
CA THR A 387 -19.40 1.31 19.08
C THR A 387 -17.97 0.87 18.76
N PHE A 388 -17.64 -0.34 19.18
CA PHE A 388 -16.47 -1.05 18.69
C PHE A 388 -16.76 -1.58 17.28
N PHE A 389 -15.78 -1.50 16.39
CA PHE A 389 -15.87 -1.91 14.98
C PHE A 389 -17.06 -1.29 14.23
N PRO A 390 -17.15 0.06 14.14
CA PRO A 390 -18.29 0.72 13.50
C PRO A 390 -18.24 0.52 11.99
N ARG A 391 -19.20 -0.22 11.42
CA ARG A 391 -19.34 -0.43 9.96
C ARG A 391 -20.38 0.48 9.32
N MET A 392 -21.23 1.10 10.15
CA MET A 392 -22.32 2.00 9.74
C MET A 392 -22.06 3.43 10.23
N TRP A 393 -20.94 4.03 9.83
CA TRP A 393 -20.43 5.30 10.38
C TRP A 393 -20.63 6.51 9.45
N SER A 394 -20.85 6.31 8.15
CA SER A 394 -20.92 7.41 7.19
C SER A 394 -22.23 8.19 7.28
N TRP A 395 -22.10 9.52 7.30
CA TRP A 395 -23.18 10.51 7.38
C TRP A 395 -23.87 10.80 6.04
N ARG A 396 -23.34 10.28 4.93
CA ARG A 396 -23.91 10.50 3.59
C ARG A 396 -25.26 9.79 3.46
N ASP A 397 -26.28 10.50 2.98
CA ASP A 397 -27.65 9.97 2.87
C ASP A 397 -27.74 8.67 2.10
N ASN A 398 -27.03 8.56 0.96
CA ASN A 398 -26.99 7.34 0.17
C ASN A 398 -26.42 6.13 0.96
N HIS A 399 -25.42 6.35 1.82
CA HIS A 399 -24.87 5.30 2.67
C HIS A 399 -25.86 4.94 3.78
N ILE A 400 -26.54 5.92 4.38
CA ILE A 400 -27.56 5.70 5.42
C ILE A 400 -28.71 4.85 4.91
N GLN A 401 -29.16 5.04 3.66
CA GLN A 401 -30.20 4.20 3.09
C GLN A 401 -29.74 2.74 2.92
N GLU A 402 -28.53 2.52 2.43
CA GLU A 402 -27.97 1.17 2.31
C GLU A 402 -27.74 0.53 3.69
N TYR A 403 -27.31 1.30 4.69
CA TYR A 403 -27.21 0.87 6.09
C TYR A 403 -28.55 0.37 6.61
N LYS A 404 -29.62 1.16 6.45
CA LYS A 404 -30.97 0.77 6.88
C LYS A 404 -31.47 -0.48 6.16
N LYS A 405 -31.24 -0.55 4.84
CA LYS A 405 -31.66 -1.66 3.96
C LYS A 405 -30.95 -2.98 4.29
N TRP A 406 -29.62 -2.99 4.29
CA TRP A 406 -28.81 -4.21 4.48
C TRP A 406 -28.64 -4.59 5.94
N GLY A 407 -28.59 -3.60 6.84
CA GLY A 407 -28.54 -3.82 8.29
C GLY A 407 -29.89 -4.15 8.90
N LYS A 408 -31.00 -3.87 8.20
CA LYS A 408 -32.39 -3.95 8.73
C LYS A 408 -32.48 -3.26 10.10
N VAL A 409 -32.11 -1.98 10.11
CA VAL A 409 -31.90 -1.20 11.34
C VAL A 409 -33.24 -0.86 11.96
N ASN A 410 -33.54 -1.49 13.09
CA ASN A 410 -34.62 -1.10 14.00
C ASN A 410 -34.08 -0.16 15.09
N GLY A 411 -32.85 -0.40 15.54
CA GLY A 411 -32.12 0.39 16.53
C GLY A 411 -32.71 0.37 17.95
N ARG A 412 -31.92 0.83 18.92
CA ARG A 412 -32.34 1.08 20.30
C ARG A 412 -32.73 2.56 20.47
N PRO A 413 -33.87 2.88 21.10
CA PRO A 413 -34.28 4.27 21.33
C PRO A 413 -33.37 4.92 22.38
N VAL A 414 -32.85 6.11 22.06
CA VAL A 414 -32.06 6.95 22.97
C VAL A 414 -32.63 8.36 22.91
N ARG A 415 -33.01 8.90 24.08
CA ARG A 415 -33.49 10.28 24.21
C ARG A 415 -32.30 11.24 24.18
N ILE A 416 -32.38 12.22 23.30
CA ILE A 416 -31.41 13.31 23.17
C ILE A 416 -32.16 14.64 23.26
N GLN A 417 -31.47 15.68 23.71
CA GLN A 417 -31.98 17.04 23.65
C GLN A 417 -31.38 17.71 22.41
N ASN A 418 -32.22 18.23 21.52
CA ASN A 418 -31.76 18.89 20.31
C ASN A 418 -31.23 20.31 20.64
N SER A 419 -30.65 20.99 19.64
CA SER A 419 -30.12 22.36 19.79
C SER A 419 -31.18 23.41 20.16
N MET A 420 -32.48 23.07 20.05
CA MET A 420 -33.62 23.91 20.43
C MET A 420 -34.18 23.55 21.82
N GLY A 421 -33.56 22.61 22.54
CA GLY A 421 -33.96 22.20 23.88
C GLY A 421 -35.07 21.14 23.92
N GLU A 422 -35.56 20.67 22.78
CA GLU A 422 -36.63 19.67 22.68
C GLU A 422 -36.07 18.25 22.83
N THR A 423 -36.87 17.34 23.40
CA THR A 423 -36.49 15.93 23.53
C THR A 423 -36.85 15.16 22.27
N GLU A 424 -35.83 14.66 21.56
CA GLU A 424 -35.98 13.77 20.40
C GLU A 424 -35.55 12.33 20.78
N VAL A 425 -36.19 11.33 20.19
CA VAL A 425 -35.78 9.92 20.33
C VAL A 425 -35.07 9.46 19.06
N LEU A 426 -33.75 9.36 19.12
CA LEU A 426 -32.97 8.76 18.05
C LEU A 426 -32.84 7.24 18.25
N ARG A 427 -32.92 6.49 17.15
CA ARG A 427 -32.74 5.02 17.15
C ARG A 427 -31.32 4.65 16.76
N VAL A 428 -30.50 4.31 17.75
CA VAL A 428 -29.09 3.94 17.55
C VAL A 428 -28.99 2.51 17.03
N PRO A 429 -28.25 2.23 15.95
CA PRO A 429 -28.01 0.86 15.52
C PRO A 429 -27.47 -0.02 16.67
N THR A 430 -27.98 -1.23 16.77
CA THR A 430 -27.43 -2.24 17.68
C THR A 430 -26.16 -2.84 17.09
N PHE A 431 -25.29 -3.40 17.93
CA PHE A 431 -24.09 -4.08 17.44
C PHE A 431 -24.42 -5.28 16.53
N GLY A 432 -25.54 -5.97 16.79
CA GLY A 432 -26.03 -7.05 15.92
C GLY A 432 -26.43 -6.55 14.52
N GLU A 433 -27.05 -5.38 14.41
CA GLU A 433 -27.36 -4.75 13.11
C GLU A 433 -26.11 -4.28 12.39
N ASN A 434 -25.12 -3.75 13.13
CA ASN A 434 -23.80 -3.39 12.61
C ASN A 434 -23.07 -4.61 12.00
N LEU A 435 -23.06 -5.73 12.71
CA LEU A 435 -22.50 -6.98 12.18
C LEU A 435 -23.34 -7.56 11.05
N ARG A 436 -24.68 -7.43 11.10
CA ARG A 436 -25.53 -7.86 9.99
C ARG A 436 -25.15 -7.12 8.72
N PHE A 437 -24.99 -5.79 8.77
CA PHE A 437 -24.52 -5.00 7.63
C PHE A 437 -23.13 -5.44 7.15
N PHE A 438 -22.19 -5.67 8.08
CA PHE A 438 -20.85 -6.18 7.76
C PHE A 438 -20.91 -7.48 6.95
N PHE A 439 -21.65 -8.48 7.44
CA PHE A 439 -21.69 -9.79 6.80
C PHE A 439 -22.57 -9.82 5.55
N SER A 440 -23.71 -9.11 5.54
CA SER A 440 -24.64 -9.14 4.42
C SER A 440 -24.13 -8.32 3.24
N TYR A 441 -23.69 -7.08 3.49
CA TYR A 441 -23.26 -6.15 2.45
C TYR A 441 -21.77 -6.22 2.22
N GLN A 442 -20.94 -5.91 3.23
CA GLN A 442 -19.50 -5.77 2.99
C GLN A 442 -18.87 -7.12 2.61
N ILE A 443 -19.03 -8.16 3.42
CA ILE A 443 -18.51 -9.50 3.09
C ILE A 443 -19.34 -10.16 1.99
N GLY A 444 -20.66 -10.24 2.16
CA GLY A 444 -21.53 -10.98 1.25
C GLY A 444 -21.66 -10.35 -0.13
N HIS A 445 -22.07 -9.09 -0.20
CA HIS A 445 -22.34 -8.40 -1.47
C HIS A 445 -21.08 -7.84 -2.14
N MET A 446 -20.15 -7.21 -1.40
CA MET A 446 -18.97 -6.58 -2.01
C MET A 446 -17.87 -7.59 -2.33
N TYR A 447 -17.50 -8.47 -1.38
CA TYR A 447 -16.34 -9.37 -1.58
C TYR A 447 -16.70 -10.77 -2.09
N TRP A 448 -17.84 -11.34 -1.67
CA TRP A 448 -18.20 -12.73 -2.00
C TRP A 448 -19.19 -12.86 -3.18
N ARG A 449 -19.75 -11.76 -3.67
CA ARG A 449 -20.57 -11.78 -4.90
C ARG A 449 -19.78 -12.20 -6.14
N PRO A 450 -18.54 -11.72 -6.38
CA PRO A 450 -17.74 -12.13 -7.54
C PRO A 450 -17.44 -13.64 -7.58
N THR A 451 -17.40 -14.32 -6.42
CA THR A 451 -17.12 -15.77 -6.35
C THR A 451 -18.36 -16.64 -6.58
N LYS A 452 -19.58 -16.09 -6.48
CA LYS A 452 -20.85 -16.82 -6.66
C LYS A 452 -21.46 -16.68 -8.07
N PHE A 453 -21.10 -15.66 -8.82
CA PHE A 453 -21.59 -15.43 -10.19
C PHE A 453 -20.41 -15.30 -11.16
N HIS A 454 -19.96 -16.44 -11.68
CA HIS A 454 -19.42 -16.49 -13.02
C HIS A 454 -20.58 -16.91 -13.93
N ILE A 455 -20.79 -16.19 -15.03
CA ILE A 455 -21.92 -16.25 -15.99
C ILE A 455 -23.02 -15.22 -15.66
N LYS A 456 -23.24 -14.33 -16.64
CA LYS A 456 -24.26 -13.26 -16.75
C LYS A 456 -23.96 -11.90 -16.09
N TYR A 457 -23.37 -11.06 -16.96
CA TYR A 457 -23.43 -9.60 -17.05
C TYR A 457 -22.27 -8.78 -16.44
N ARG A 458 -21.40 -8.35 -17.37
CA ARG A 458 -20.62 -7.11 -17.39
C ARG A 458 -21.47 -5.94 -16.88
N GLN A 459 -21.00 -5.26 -15.83
CA GLN A 459 -20.93 -3.80 -15.69
C GLN A 459 -20.56 -3.43 -14.24
N TYR A 460 -19.50 -2.63 -14.10
CA TYR A 460 -19.00 -1.97 -12.88
C TYR A 460 -18.50 -2.89 -11.75
N ILE A 461 -17.32 -3.49 -11.93
CA ILE A 461 -16.50 -3.94 -10.80
C ILE A 461 -15.64 -2.75 -10.35
N TRP A 462 -16.22 -1.89 -9.52
CA TRP A 462 -15.46 -0.96 -8.69
C TRP A 462 -15.92 -1.13 -7.24
N PRO A 463 -15.18 -1.86 -6.39
CA PRO A 463 -15.28 -1.62 -4.97
C PRO A 463 -14.64 -0.25 -4.72
N ILE A 464 -15.49 0.77 -4.63
CA ILE A 464 -15.16 2.09 -4.09
C ILE A 464 -14.48 1.86 -2.73
N TRP A 465 -13.22 2.27 -2.61
CA TRP A 465 -12.46 2.25 -1.37
C TRP A 465 -12.23 3.65 -0.82
#